data_AF-W9XRN7-F1
#
_entry.id   AF-W9XRN7-F1
#
_cell.length_a   1.000
_cell.length_b   1.000
_cell.length_c   1.000
_cell.angle_alpha   90.00
_cell.angle_beta   90.00
_cell.angle_gamma   90.00
#
_symmetry.space_group_name_H-M   'P 1'
#
loop_
_entity.id
_entity.type
_entity.pdbx_description
1 polymer ?
#
loop_
_entity_poly.entity_id
_entity_poly.type
_entity_poly.pdbx_seq_one_letter_code
_entity_poly.pdbx_strand_id
1 'polypeptide(L)'
;MLRTLQVLDPQSALLTTSEVHRFLANNPPRQPSKKIGSYKPVNLKNYQSVREDFQHYVTTTVPYIEDFPPPENFVKAVVPKLRAFGLTKTEVFMLINLGVGLPRNQISRPGADAENGEAAEADEEDAADEVQEPDDRQLLSIVIEELEDRFPGEEGEAKVEKILETMRTEFDRAQAVASEKANANAKNGTEAA
;
A
#
# COMPACT_ATOMS: atom_id res chain seq x y z
N MET A 1 -18.65 -1.17 -40.92
CA MET A 1 -17.42 -0.56 -40.36
C MET A 1 -17.31 -0.95 -38.90
N LEU A 2 -16.29 -1.72 -38.52
CA LEU A 2 -15.99 -1.98 -37.12
C LEU A 2 -15.33 -0.72 -36.55
N ARG A 3 -16.01 -0.06 -35.61
CA ARG A 3 -15.45 1.06 -34.86
C ARG A 3 -14.36 0.49 -33.96
N THR A 4 -13.10 0.79 -34.27
CA THR A 4 -11.96 0.42 -33.43
C THR A 4 -12.10 1.14 -32.09
N LEU A 5 -11.89 0.43 -30.98
CA LEU A 5 -11.78 1.05 -29.67
C LEU A 5 -10.59 2.01 -29.69
N GLN A 6 -10.82 3.27 -29.33
CA GLN A 6 -9.80 4.31 -29.29
C GLN A 6 -9.54 4.70 -27.83
N VAL A 7 -8.28 4.66 -27.43
CA VAL A 7 -7.84 5.20 -26.13
C VAL A 7 -7.86 6.72 -26.23
N LEU A 8 -8.61 7.37 -25.34
CA LEU A 8 -8.75 8.83 -25.31
C LEU A 8 -7.62 9.49 -24.51
N ASP A 9 -7.32 8.92 -23.34
CA ASP A 9 -6.26 9.35 -22.45
C ASP A 9 -5.62 8.11 -21.81
N PRO A 10 -4.33 7.83 -22.08
CA PRO A 10 -3.65 6.68 -21.48
C PRO A 10 -3.31 6.88 -19.99
N GLN A 11 -3.28 8.12 -19.47
CA GLN A 11 -2.84 8.43 -18.10
C GLN A 11 -3.80 9.41 -17.41
N SER A 12 -5.06 8.99 -17.27
CA SER A 12 -6.12 9.83 -16.70
C SER A 12 -6.02 10.05 -15.18
N ALA A 13 -5.37 9.14 -14.44
CA ALA A 13 -5.29 9.19 -12.98
C ALA A 13 -4.03 8.48 -12.45
N LEU A 14 -3.63 8.89 -11.23
CA LEU A 14 -2.66 8.17 -10.40
C LEU A 14 -3.40 7.69 -9.15
N LEU A 15 -3.32 6.39 -8.89
CA LEU A 15 -4.02 5.72 -7.78
C LEU A 15 -3.00 5.03 -6.90
N THR A 16 -3.07 5.24 -5.58
CA THR A 16 -2.15 4.58 -4.65
C THR A 16 -2.47 3.10 -4.54
N THR A 17 -1.49 2.29 -4.15
CA THR A 17 -1.70 0.85 -3.93
C THR A 17 -2.79 0.62 -2.88
N SER A 18 -2.87 1.48 -1.86
CA SER A 18 -3.92 1.44 -0.84
C SER A 18 -5.33 1.74 -1.37
N GLU A 19 -5.47 2.71 -2.29
CA GLU A 19 -6.75 3.00 -2.95
C GLU A 19 -7.21 1.82 -3.81
N VAL A 20 -6.31 1.25 -4.60
CA VAL A 20 -6.61 0.10 -5.46
C VAL A 20 -6.97 -1.12 -4.62
N HIS A 21 -6.17 -1.43 -3.59
CA HIS A 21 -6.42 -2.55 -2.68
C HIS A 21 -7.81 -2.43 -2.02
N ARG A 22 -8.11 -1.27 -1.43
CA ARG A 22 -9.40 -1.04 -0.78
C ARG A 22 -10.57 -1.07 -1.76
N PHE A 23 -10.41 -0.51 -2.95
CA PHE A 23 -11.43 -0.58 -3.99
C PHE A 23 -11.73 -2.03 -4.37
N LEU A 24 -10.70 -2.86 -4.57
CA LEU A 24 -10.86 -4.27 -4.90
C LEU A 24 -11.52 -5.04 -3.75
N ALA A 25 -11.14 -4.77 -2.49
CA ALA A 25 -11.76 -5.38 -1.32
C ALA A 25 -13.26 -5.06 -1.21
N ASN A 26 -13.66 -3.82 -1.46
CA ASN A 26 -15.06 -3.38 -1.43
C ASN A 26 -15.87 -3.86 -2.65
N ASN A 27 -15.22 -4.33 -3.71
CA ASN A 27 -15.84 -4.77 -4.94
C ASN A 27 -15.39 -6.20 -5.29
N PRO A 28 -15.87 -7.22 -4.54
CA PRO A 28 -15.49 -8.60 -4.79
C PRO A 28 -16.00 -9.10 -6.15
N PRO A 29 -15.32 -10.07 -6.79
CA PRO A 29 -15.75 -10.65 -8.05
C PRO A 29 -17.19 -11.17 -8.00
N ARG A 30 -17.95 -10.95 -9.09
CA ARG A 30 -19.31 -11.49 -9.21
C ARG A 30 -19.25 -13.02 -9.21
N GLN A 31 -19.99 -13.64 -8.29
CA GLN A 31 -20.12 -15.09 -8.22
C GLN A 31 -20.82 -15.65 -9.48
N PRO A 32 -20.35 -16.77 -10.05
CA PRO A 32 -21.01 -17.36 -11.21
C PRO A 32 -22.42 -17.84 -10.85
N SER A 33 -23.42 -17.47 -11.65
CA SER A 33 -24.81 -17.87 -11.40
C SER A 33 -25.00 -19.36 -11.67
N LYS A 34 -25.33 -20.15 -10.64
CA LYS A 34 -25.63 -21.59 -10.76
C LYS A 34 -27.00 -21.92 -11.37
N LYS A 35 -27.71 -20.94 -11.95
CA LYS A 35 -29.08 -21.15 -12.44
C LYS A 35 -29.08 -21.89 -13.78
N ILE A 36 -29.66 -23.09 -13.78
CA ILE A 36 -30.00 -23.88 -14.98
C ILE A 36 -30.92 -23.02 -15.86
N GLY A 37 -30.55 -22.84 -17.13
CA GLY A 37 -31.31 -22.03 -18.11
C GLY A 37 -30.92 -20.55 -18.21
N SER A 38 -29.87 -20.11 -17.51
CA SER A 38 -29.32 -18.76 -17.70
C SER A 38 -28.37 -18.67 -18.89
N TYR A 39 -28.14 -17.45 -19.40
CA TYR A 39 -27.17 -17.18 -20.46
C TYR A 39 -25.79 -17.73 -20.10
N LYS A 40 -25.02 -18.14 -21.12
CA LYS A 40 -23.63 -18.57 -20.94
C LYS A 40 -22.84 -17.47 -20.20
N PRO A 41 -22.24 -17.76 -19.04
CA PRO A 41 -21.49 -16.76 -18.30
C PRO A 41 -20.30 -16.27 -19.11
N VAL A 42 -19.98 -14.98 -18.96
CA VAL A 42 -18.76 -14.40 -19.51
C VAL A 42 -17.54 -15.07 -18.86
N ASN A 43 -16.48 -15.31 -19.65
CA ASN A 43 -15.25 -15.88 -19.12
C ASN A 43 -14.50 -14.81 -18.31
N LEU A 44 -14.40 -15.01 -16.99
CA LEU A 44 -13.73 -14.09 -16.07
C LEU A 44 -12.36 -14.59 -15.61
N LYS A 45 -11.81 -15.66 -16.21
CA LYS A 45 -10.55 -16.28 -15.77
C LYS A 45 -9.40 -15.26 -15.67
N ASN A 46 -9.14 -14.50 -16.73
CA ASN A 46 -8.03 -13.53 -16.74
C ASN A 46 -8.25 -12.39 -15.73
N TYR A 47 -9.50 -11.97 -15.54
CA TYR A 47 -9.85 -10.96 -14.54
C TYR A 47 -9.58 -11.48 -13.11
N GLN A 48 -9.87 -12.75 -12.85
CA GLN A 48 -9.57 -13.38 -11.57
C GLN A 48 -8.05 -13.49 -11.35
N SER A 49 -7.30 -13.96 -12.35
CA SER A 49 -5.85 -14.06 -12.27
C SER A 49 -5.18 -12.71 -11.94
N VAL A 50 -5.55 -11.62 -12.63
CA VAL A 50 -4.98 -10.29 -12.34
C VAL A 50 -5.26 -9.84 -10.90
N ARG A 51 -6.42 -10.21 -10.34
CA ARG A 51 -6.76 -9.86 -8.96
C ARG A 51 -6.00 -10.71 -7.94
N GLU A 52 -5.83 -11.99 -8.22
CA GLU A 52 -5.01 -12.90 -7.42
C GLU A 52 -3.55 -12.44 -7.41
N ASP A 53 -3.00 -12.08 -8.58
CA ASP A 53 -1.65 -11.54 -8.73
C ASP A 53 -1.47 -10.24 -7.95
N PHE A 54 -2.44 -9.32 -8.03
CA PHE A 54 -2.40 -8.08 -7.26
C PHE A 54 -2.47 -8.35 -5.75
N GLN A 55 -3.35 -9.26 -5.31
CA GLN A 55 -3.42 -9.63 -3.89
C GLN A 55 -2.10 -10.24 -3.44
N HIS A 56 -1.50 -11.12 -4.23
CA HIS A 56 -0.20 -11.70 -3.95
C HIS A 56 0.90 -10.63 -3.85
N TYR A 57 0.90 -9.64 -4.74
CA TYR A 57 1.81 -8.49 -4.62
C TYR A 57 1.64 -7.75 -3.29
N VAL A 58 0.40 -7.45 -2.89
CA VAL A 58 0.11 -6.76 -1.63
C VAL A 58 0.57 -7.57 -0.43
N THR A 59 0.12 -8.82 -0.30
CA THR A 59 0.42 -9.65 0.86
C THR A 59 1.90 -9.97 1.00
N THR A 60 2.63 -10.01 -0.11
CA THR A 60 4.01 -10.50 -0.09
C THR A 60 5.06 -9.39 -0.20
N THR A 61 4.73 -8.23 -0.77
CA THR A 61 5.69 -7.13 -0.98
C THR A 61 5.38 -5.89 -0.13
N VAL A 62 4.10 -5.59 0.08
CA VAL A 62 3.65 -4.40 0.81
C VAL A 62 2.56 -4.74 1.84
N PRO A 63 2.80 -5.70 2.75
CA PRO A 63 1.78 -6.22 3.66
C PRO A 63 1.21 -5.14 4.58
N TYR A 64 2.01 -4.13 4.93
CA TYR A 64 1.62 -2.99 5.76
C TYR A 64 0.45 -2.16 5.20
N ILE A 65 0.13 -2.28 3.91
CA ILE A 65 -1.02 -1.58 3.30
C ILE A 65 -2.37 -2.11 3.81
N GLU A 66 -2.42 -3.34 4.33
CA GLU A 66 -3.65 -3.87 4.92
C GLU A 66 -4.12 -3.07 6.14
N ASP A 67 -3.17 -2.53 6.91
CA ASP A 67 -3.42 -1.73 8.11
C ASP A 67 -3.62 -0.23 7.82
N PHE A 68 -3.59 0.19 6.55
CA PHE A 68 -3.74 1.59 6.20
C PHE A 68 -5.15 2.11 6.54
N PRO A 69 -5.27 3.35 7.03
CA PRO A 69 -6.56 3.98 7.19
C PRO A 69 -7.23 4.19 5.82
N PRO A 70 -8.56 4.46 5.81
CA PRO A 70 -9.29 4.90 4.63
C PRO A 70 -8.50 5.92 3.78
N PRO A 71 -8.06 5.55 2.56
CA PRO A 71 -7.14 6.37 1.78
C PRO A 71 -7.66 7.78 1.48
N GLU A 72 -8.98 7.96 1.35
CA GLU A 72 -9.55 9.26 0.95
C GLU A 72 -9.28 10.36 1.98
N ASN A 73 -9.25 10.02 3.27
CA ASN A 73 -8.97 11.02 4.32
C ASN A 73 -7.47 11.25 4.47
N PHE A 74 -6.68 10.17 4.46
CA PHE A 74 -5.23 10.22 4.60
C PHE A 74 -4.57 10.94 3.42
N VAL A 75 -4.83 10.49 2.19
CA VAL A 75 -4.26 11.07 0.96
C VAL A 75 -4.64 12.54 0.81
N LYS A 76 -5.90 12.89 1.08
CA LYS A 76 -6.38 14.28 1.01
C LYS A 76 -5.66 15.21 1.99
N ALA A 77 -5.28 14.70 3.16
CA ALA A 77 -4.63 15.50 4.20
C ALA A 77 -3.10 15.58 4.00
N VAL A 78 -2.46 14.46 3.63
CA VAL A 78 -1.00 14.35 3.56
C VAL A 78 -0.43 14.99 2.30
N VAL A 79 -1.09 14.85 1.14
CA VAL A 79 -0.56 15.34 -0.14
C VAL A 79 -0.29 16.85 -0.13
N PRO A 80 -1.21 17.73 0.29
CA PRO A 80 -0.94 19.17 0.31
C PRO A 80 0.21 19.55 1.25
N LYS A 81 0.36 18.85 2.38
CA LYS A 81 1.41 19.11 3.37
C LYS A 81 2.78 18.71 2.84
N LEU A 82 2.89 17.52 2.26
CA LEU A 82 4.12 17.04 1.65
C LEU A 82 4.56 17.90 0.45
N ARG A 83 3.60 18.34 -0.36
CA ARG A 83 3.84 19.30 -1.46
C ARG A 83 4.37 20.65 -0.96
N ALA A 84 4.01 21.09 0.25
CA ALA A 84 4.51 22.33 0.83
C ALA A 84 6.00 22.27 1.22
N PHE A 85 6.55 21.07 1.44
CA PHE A 85 8.00 20.86 1.58
C PHE A 85 8.75 20.87 0.24
N GLY A 86 8.04 21.13 -0.86
CA GLY A 86 8.60 21.17 -2.20
C GLY A 86 8.62 19.81 -2.89
N LEU A 87 8.06 18.75 -2.29
CA LEU A 87 8.04 17.40 -2.89
C LEU A 87 7.24 17.35 -4.20
N THR A 88 7.70 16.54 -5.15
CA THR A 88 7.02 16.32 -6.43
C THR A 88 5.83 15.38 -6.25
N LYS A 89 4.93 15.31 -7.24
CA LYS A 89 3.73 14.46 -7.13
C LYS A 89 4.13 12.98 -7.06
N THR A 90 5.16 12.59 -7.79
CA THR A 90 5.70 11.23 -7.84
C THR A 90 6.41 10.86 -6.56
N GLU A 91 7.21 11.77 -5.97
CA GLU A 91 7.82 11.58 -4.65
C GLU A 91 6.75 11.30 -3.60
N VAL A 92 5.76 12.19 -3.46
CA VAL A 92 4.66 12.03 -2.49
C VAL A 92 3.91 10.71 -2.71
N PHE A 93 3.64 10.37 -3.97
CA PHE A 93 2.98 9.13 -4.33
C PHE A 93 3.80 7.90 -3.90
N MET A 94 5.12 7.91 -4.11
CA MET A 94 6.02 6.84 -3.72
C MET A 94 6.17 6.75 -2.20
N LEU A 95 6.26 7.87 -1.47
CA LEU A 95 6.27 7.88 0.00
C LEU A 95 5.03 7.17 0.56
N ILE A 96 3.85 7.44 0.00
CA ILE A 96 2.59 6.81 0.43
C ILE A 96 2.58 5.31 0.10
N ASN A 97 2.97 4.92 -1.11
CA ASN A 97 2.95 3.50 -1.50
C ASN A 97 3.98 2.65 -0.75
N LEU A 98 5.13 3.23 -0.40
CA LEU A 98 6.18 2.56 0.36
C LEU A 98 5.98 2.64 1.88
N GLY A 99 5.02 3.44 2.34
CA GLY A 99 4.76 3.66 3.76
C GLY A 99 5.96 4.25 4.51
N VAL A 100 6.71 5.16 3.87
CA VAL A 100 7.90 5.78 4.48
C VAL A 100 7.51 6.57 5.73
N GLY A 101 8.15 6.31 6.88
CA GLY A 101 7.81 6.95 8.16
C GLY A 101 6.69 6.27 8.95
N LEU A 102 6.10 5.19 8.41
CA LEU A 102 4.99 4.44 8.99
C LEU A 102 5.45 3.06 9.53
N PRO A 103 4.74 2.48 10.51
CA PRO A 103 5.06 1.14 11.00
C PRO A 103 4.89 0.10 9.88
N ARG A 104 5.95 -0.68 9.60
CA ARG A 104 5.98 -1.68 8.53
C ARG A 104 6.24 -3.05 9.12
N ASN A 105 5.19 -3.71 9.60
CA ASN A 105 5.27 -5.13 10.01
C ASN A 105 5.55 -6.01 8.78
N GLN A 106 6.81 -6.15 8.39
CA GLN A 106 7.19 -7.08 7.33
C GLN A 106 7.15 -8.49 7.90
N ILE A 107 6.13 -9.24 7.51
CA ILE A 107 6.08 -10.69 7.72
C ILE A 107 7.21 -11.30 6.90
N SER A 108 8.07 -12.05 7.58
CA SER A 108 9.20 -12.79 7.04
C SER A 108 8.85 -13.49 5.71
N ARG A 109 9.55 -13.12 4.63
CA ARG A 109 9.64 -14.00 3.46
C ARG A 109 10.75 -15.02 3.73
N PRO A 110 10.50 -16.33 3.69
CA PRO A 110 11.58 -17.29 3.56
C PRO A 110 12.28 -17.05 2.22
N GLY A 111 13.62 -17.01 2.27
CA GLY A 111 14.48 -16.63 1.16
C GLY A 111 14.18 -17.39 -0.13
N ALA A 112 14.14 -16.65 -1.23
CA ALA A 112 14.18 -17.20 -2.56
C ALA A 112 15.63 -17.58 -2.90
N ASP A 113 16.11 -18.69 -2.36
CA ASP A 113 17.27 -19.41 -2.88
C ASP A 113 16.92 -20.88 -3.03
N ALA A 114 16.47 -21.22 -4.23
CA ALA A 114 16.46 -22.60 -4.70
C ALA A 114 17.84 -22.87 -5.33
N GLU A 115 18.79 -23.35 -4.53
CA GLU A 115 19.86 -24.20 -5.06
C GLU A 115 19.91 -25.53 -4.33
N ASN A 116 19.96 -26.56 -5.17
CA ASN A 116 19.89 -27.99 -4.93
C ASN A 116 21.13 -28.49 -4.17
N GLY A 117 20.96 -29.20 -3.04
CA GLY A 117 22.09 -29.80 -2.32
C GLY A 117 21.66 -30.66 -1.13
N GLU A 118 22.18 -31.88 -1.08
CA GLU A 118 21.80 -32.98 -0.19
C GLU A 118 22.10 -32.78 1.30
N ALA A 119 21.33 -33.53 2.11
CA ALA A 119 21.47 -33.84 3.53
C ALA A 119 22.80 -33.51 4.23
N ALA A 120 22.71 -32.70 5.29
CA ALA A 120 23.47 -32.90 6.51
C ALA A 120 22.73 -32.25 7.69
N GLU A 121 22.44 -33.03 8.72
CA GLU A 121 22.04 -32.49 10.02
C GLU A 121 23.27 -31.89 10.71
N ALA A 122 23.14 -30.64 11.18
CA ALA A 122 23.96 -30.11 12.26
C ALA A 122 23.17 -29.00 12.96
N ASP A 123 23.03 -29.23 14.27
CA ASP A 123 22.55 -28.36 15.33
C ASP A 123 23.35 -27.04 15.36
N GLU A 124 22.73 -25.91 14.99
CA GLU A 124 23.30 -24.58 15.26
C GLU A 124 22.20 -23.61 15.70
N GLU A 125 22.55 -22.90 16.77
CA GLU A 125 21.71 -22.02 17.58
C GLU A 125 20.99 -20.97 16.74
N ASP A 126 19.71 -20.80 17.08
CA ASP A 126 18.73 -19.86 16.53
C ASP A 126 19.17 -18.40 16.78
N ALA A 127 20.19 -17.96 16.05
CA ALA A 127 20.49 -16.55 15.86
C ALA A 127 19.44 -16.01 14.89
N ALA A 128 18.29 -15.63 15.44
CA ALA A 128 17.30 -14.84 14.74
C ALA A 128 18.00 -13.58 14.20
N ASP A 129 18.33 -13.61 12.92
CA ASP A 129 18.82 -12.46 12.17
C ASP A 129 17.66 -11.45 12.18
N GLU A 130 17.68 -10.53 13.15
CA GLU A 130 16.74 -9.41 13.23
C GLU A 130 16.98 -8.56 11.97
N VAL A 131 16.25 -8.86 10.90
CA VAL A 131 16.26 -8.07 9.68
C VAL A 131 15.75 -6.69 10.05
N GLN A 132 16.70 -5.77 10.20
CA GLN A 132 16.47 -4.40 10.63
C GLN A 132 15.53 -3.73 9.61
N GLU A 133 14.42 -3.15 10.07
CA GLU A 133 13.53 -2.37 9.20
C GLU A 133 14.38 -1.38 8.40
N PRO A 134 14.20 -1.30 7.06
CA PRO A 134 15.06 -0.43 6.27
C PRO A 134 14.81 1.01 6.71
N ASP A 135 15.90 1.68 7.08
CA ASP A 135 15.87 3.01 7.66
C ASP A 135 15.07 3.96 6.75
N ASP A 136 14.09 4.66 7.34
CA ASP A 136 13.22 5.58 6.60
C ASP A 136 14.04 6.63 5.83
N ARG A 137 15.22 6.99 6.35
CA ARG A 137 16.15 7.92 5.67
C ARG A 137 16.76 7.33 4.40
N GLN A 138 17.06 6.03 4.39
CA GLN A 138 17.51 5.34 3.17
C GLN A 138 16.39 5.25 2.13
N LEU A 139 15.14 5.06 2.56
CA LEU A 139 14.01 5.08 1.62
C LEU A 139 13.78 6.49 1.05
N LEU A 140 13.92 7.53 1.87
CA LEU A 140 13.83 8.90 1.39
C LEU A 140 14.91 9.21 0.36
N SER A 141 16.16 8.74 0.53
CA SER A 141 17.23 8.99 -0.45
C SER A 141 17.02 8.23 -1.77
N ILE A 142 16.32 7.09 -1.75
CA ILE A 142 15.91 6.37 -2.95
C ILE A 142 14.77 7.10 -3.68
N VAL A 143 13.82 7.67 -2.94
CA VAL A 143 12.61 8.28 -3.52
C VAL A 143 12.82 9.73 -3.95
N ILE A 144 13.61 10.48 -3.19
CA ILE A 144 13.89 11.90 -3.41
C ILE A 144 15.29 12.01 -4.01
N GLU A 145 15.33 12.37 -5.30
CA GLU A 145 16.59 12.62 -5.99
C GLU A 145 17.36 13.77 -5.33
N GLU A 146 18.67 13.58 -5.20
CA GLU A 146 19.60 14.57 -4.64
C GLU A 146 19.13 15.08 -3.26
N LEU A 147 18.64 14.17 -2.40
CA LEU A 147 18.06 14.51 -1.08
C LEU A 147 18.96 15.45 -0.26
N GLU A 148 20.26 15.14 -0.18
CA GLU A 148 21.23 15.91 0.60
C GLU A 148 21.48 17.31 0.02
N ASP A 149 21.49 17.45 -1.31
CA ASP A 149 21.68 18.74 -1.99
C ASP A 149 20.42 19.60 -1.92
N ARG A 150 19.23 18.96 -1.92
CA ARG A 150 17.93 19.63 -1.86
C ARG A 150 17.56 20.07 -0.45
N PHE A 151 18.00 19.33 0.56
CA PHE A 151 17.81 19.64 1.98
C PHE A 151 19.16 19.67 2.71
N PRO A 152 20.03 20.65 2.43
CA PRO A 152 21.36 20.70 3.01
C PRO A 152 21.34 21.28 4.43
N GLY A 153 22.28 20.81 5.26
CA GLY A 153 22.54 21.35 6.59
C GLY A 153 21.45 21.05 7.63
N GLU A 154 21.58 21.66 8.82
CA GLU A 154 20.70 21.38 9.98
C GLU A 154 19.23 21.72 9.71
N GLU A 155 18.94 22.83 9.00
CA GLU A 155 17.58 23.17 8.59
C GLU A 155 16.98 22.18 7.58
N GLY A 156 17.84 21.59 6.74
CA GLY A 156 17.47 20.55 5.78
C GLY A 156 17.07 19.26 6.49
N GLU A 157 17.92 18.78 7.41
CA GLU A 157 17.62 17.61 8.24
C GLU A 157 16.34 17.81 9.06
N ALA A 158 16.13 19.00 9.64
CA ALA A 158 14.89 19.32 10.35
C ALA A 158 13.64 19.26 9.44
N LYS A 159 13.76 19.60 8.14
CA LYS A 159 12.66 19.43 7.18
C LYS A 159 12.43 17.97 6.83
N VAL A 160 13.48 17.17 6.70
CA VAL A 160 13.41 15.72 6.44
C VAL A 160 12.68 15.02 7.59
N GLU A 161 13.08 15.29 8.84
CA GLU A 161 12.37 14.79 10.03
C GLU A 161 10.90 15.20 10.03
N LYS A 162 10.62 16.46 9.68
CA LYS A 162 9.25 16.96 9.61
C LYS A 162 8.41 16.31 8.50
N ILE A 163 9.02 15.88 7.40
CA ILE A 163 8.35 15.10 6.35
C ILE A 163 7.88 13.75 6.92
N LEU A 164 8.76 13.04 7.63
CA LEU A 164 8.45 11.76 8.28
C LEU A 164 7.39 11.94 9.36
N GLU A 165 7.53 12.95 10.21
CA GLU A 165 6.56 13.29 11.25
C GLU A 165 5.19 13.62 10.65
N THR A 166 5.14 14.33 9.52
CA THR A 166 3.90 14.65 8.81
C THR A 166 3.20 13.37 8.31
N MET A 167 3.94 12.43 7.73
CA MET A 167 3.40 11.14 7.31
C MET A 167 2.77 10.39 8.47
N ARG A 168 3.52 10.23 9.57
CA ARG A 168 3.08 9.52 10.77
C ARG A 168 1.86 10.17 11.43
N THR A 169 1.92 11.49 11.64
CA THR A 169 0.83 12.24 12.29
C THR A 169 -0.48 12.15 11.50
N GLU A 170 -0.43 12.30 10.18
CA GLU A 170 -1.65 12.20 9.37
C GLU A 170 -2.17 10.76 9.28
N PHE A 171 -1.28 9.77 9.32
CA PHE A 171 -1.65 8.36 9.37
C PHE A 171 -2.41 8.05 10.67
N ASP A 172 -1.82 8.36 11.83
CA ASP A 172 -2.42 8.14 13.15
C ASP A 172 -3.77 8.85 13.28
N ARG A 173 -3.84 10.10 12.79
CA ARG A 173 -5.08 10.88 12.76
C ARG A 173 -6.15 10.21 11.90
N ALA A 174 -5.79 9.75 10.70
CA ALA A 174 -6.73 9.08 9.81
C ALA A 174 -7.20 7.73 10.39
N GLN A 175 -6.33 7.03 11.11
CA GLN A 175 -6.64 5.78 11.79
C GLN A 175 -7.58 6.00 12.99
N ALA A 176 -7.35 7.04 13.80
CA ALA A 176 -8.25 7.43 14.87
C ALA A 176 -9.66 7.74 14.35
N VAL A 177 -9.77 8.53 13.27
CA VAL A 177 -11.06 8.84 12.63
C VAL A 177 -11.76 7.60 12.09
N ALA A 178 -11.00 6.63 11.56
CA ALA A 178 -11.57 5.38 11.08
C ALA A 178 -12.15 4.53 12.23
N SER A 179 -11.41 4.42 13.33
CA SER A 179 -11.82 3.70 14.54
C SER A 179 -13.06 4.33 15.19
N GLU A 180 -13.13 5.66 15.26
CA GLU A 180 -14.32 6.37 15.76
C GLU A 180 -15.56 6.08 14.91
N LYS A 181 -15.43 6.12 13.58
CA LYS A 181 -16.53 5.82 12.65
C LYS A 181 -17.01 4.36 12.76
N ALA A 182 -16.08 3.41 12.92
CA ALA A 182 -16.42 2.01 13.12
C ALA A 182 -17.23 1.81 14.41
N ASN A 183 -16.80 2.44 15.51
CA ASN A 183 -17.47 2.37 16.81
C ASN A 183 -18.87 3.02 16.80
N ALA A 184 -19.03 4.16 16.11
CA ALA A 184 -20.33 4.81 15.96
C ALA A 184 -21.32 3.93 15.16
N ASN A 185 -20.85 3.24 14.13
CA ASN A 185 -21.70 2.36 13.32
C ASN A 185 -22.13 1.09 14.08
N ALA A 186 -21.25 0.55 14.93
CA ALA A 186 -21.57 -0.59 15.78
C ALA A 186 -22.68 -0.28 16.81
N LYS A 187 -22.67 0.92 17.42
CA LYS A 187 -23.69 1.34 18.38
C LYS A 187 -25.08 1.56 17.74
N ASN A 188 -25.11 2.10 16.53
CA ASN A 188 -26.37 2.33 15.80
C ASN A 188 -27.00 1.04 15.26
N GLY A 189 -26.22 -0.03 15.04
CA GLY A 189 -26.73 -1.32 14.60
C GLY A 189 -27.41 -2.15 15.70
N THR A 190 -27.11 -1.87 16.97
CA THR A 190 -27.67 -2.60 18.13
C THR A 190 -29.01 -2.08 18.63
N GLU A 191 -29.47 -0.89 18.20
CA GLU A 191 -30.79 -0.34 18.60
C GLU A 191 -31.92 -0.68 17.61
N ALA A 192 -31.64 -1.44 16.53
CA ALA A 192 -32.60 -1.76 15.48
C ALA A 192 -33.00 -3.26 15.40
N ALA A 193 -32.83 -4.02 16.49
CA ALA A 193 -33.23 -5.43 16.59
C ALA A 193 -34.25 -5.67 17.70
#